data_AF-A0A7Y3Q098-F1
#
_entry.id   AF-A0A7Y3Q098-F1
#
_cell.length_a   1.000
_cell.length_b   1.000
_cell.length_c   1.000
_cell.angle_alpha   90.00
_cell.angle_beta   90.00
_cell.angle_gamma   90.00
#
_symmetry.space_group_name_H-M   'P 1'
#
loop_
_entity.id
_entity.type
_entity.pdbx_description
1 polymer ?
#
loop_
_entity_poly.entity_id
_entity_poly.type
_entity_poly.pdbx_seq_one_letter_code
_entity_poly.pdbx_strand_id
1 'polypeptide(L)'
;MMTKLKPMEIKALNALWKSAKGLDAFSFFRRLDFSFTDYSKTVRSLCDKALIKEAADDFFLITPDGIACLTQKSLQQKERPWRTVPDRFLSKKVSTSDFYVPSLCLLDEKTFKTH
;
A
#
# COMPACT_ATOMS: atom_id res chain seq x y z
N MET A 1 -19.52 2.65 -3.32
CA MET A 1 -20.05 1.31 -2.96
C MET A 1 -18.87 0.34 -2.82
N MET A 2 -18.78 -0.43 -1.73
CA MET A 2 -17.72 -1.43 -1.56
C MET A 2 -18.01 -2.66 -2.45
N THR A 3 -17.40 -2.73 -3.62
CA THR A 3 -17.48 -3.92 -4.47
C THR A 3 -16.61 -5.03 -3.87
N LYS A 4 -17.21 -6.13 -3.42
CA LYS A 4 -16.47 -7.35 -3.05
C LYS A 4 -15.75 -7.89 -4.30
N LEU A 5 -14.42 -7.87 -4.25
CA LEU A 5 -13.56 -8.38 -5.31
C LEU A 5 -13.13 -9.83 -5.04
N LYS A 6 -13.21 -10.68 -6.06
CA LYS A 6 -12.70 -12.05 -6.03
C LYS A 6 -11.16 -12.06 -6.03
N PRO A 7 -10.49 -13.11 -5.53
CA PRO A 7 -9.03 -13.20 -5.54
C PRO A 7 -8.39 -13.00 -6.92
N MET A 8 -9.01 -13.56 -7.97
CA MET A 8 -8.55 -13.41 -9.36
C MET A 8 -8.63 -11.96 -9.86
N GLU A 9 -9.72 -11.26 -9.54
CA GLU A 9 -9.91 -9.84 -9.87
C GLU A 9 -8.85 -8.95 -9.20
N ILE A 10 -8.49 -9.27 -7.95
CA ILE A 10 -7.43 -8.55 -7.23
C ILE A 10 -6.07 -8.80 -7.87
N LYS A 11 -5.77 -10.04 -8.29
CA LYS A 11 -4.52 -10.37 -9.00
C LYS A 11 -4.43 -9.59 -10.32
N ALA A 12 -5.52 -9.53 -11.08
CA ALA A 12 -5.66 -8.77 -12.32
C ALA A 12 -5.44 -7.27 -12.11
N LEU A 13 -6.13 -6.67 -11.15
CA LEU A 13 -5.96 -5.26 -10.80
C LEU A 13 -4.54 -4.93 -10.33
N ASN A 14 -3.91 -5.80 -9.53
CA ASN A 14 -2.52 -5.60 -9.11
C ASN A 14 -1.53 -5.69 -10.28
N ALA A 15 -1.77 -6.57 -11.25
CA ALA A 15 -0.92 -6.68 -12.44
C ALA A 15 -0.99 -5.40 -13.29
N LEU A 16 -2.17 -4.79 -13.41
CA LEU A 16 -2.36 -3.51 -14.07
C LEU A 16 -1.77 -2.35 -13.27
N TRP A 17 -1.98 -2.29 -11.95
CA TRP A 17 -1.40 -1.24 -11.11
C TRP A 17 0.14 -1.24 -11.17
N LYS A 18 0.76 -2.43 -11.16
CA LYS A 18 2.22 -2.53 -11.32
C LYS A 18 2.71 -2.11 -12.71
N SER A 19 1.83 -2.07 -13.72
CA SER A 19 2.17 -1.63 -15.07
C SER A 19 1.93 -0.13 -15.19
N ALA A 20 2.99 0.67 -15.20
CA ALA A 20 2.91 2.14 -15.17
C ALA A 20 2.06 2.79 -16.29
N LYS A 21 1.85 2.10 -17.41
CA LYS A 21 1.11 2.62 -18.58
C LYS A 21 -0.08 1.76 -19.01
N GLY A 22 -0.43 0.70 -18.29
CA GLY A 22 -1.40 -0.31 -18.75
C GLY A 22 -0.73 -1.52 -19.42
N LEU A 23 -1.54 -2.44 -19.95
CA LEU A 23 -1.09 -3.68 -20.61
C LEU A 23 -1.95 -4.01 -21.82
N ASP A 24 -1.33 -4.51 -22.88
CA ASP A 24 -2.04 -5.18 -23.98
C ASP A 24 -2.70 -6.48 -23.50
N ALA A 25 -3.75 -6.91 -24.19
CA ALA A 25 -4.53 -8.09 -23.83
C ALA A 25 -3.68 -9.36 -23.72
N PHE A 26 -2.72 -9.53 -24.63
CA PHE A 26 -1.86 -10.71 -24.62
C PHE A 26 -0.89 -10.71 -23.43
N SER A 27 -0.18 -9.61 -23.17
CA SER A 27 0.70 -9.53 -22.00
C SER A 27 -0.09 -9.56 -20.69
N PHE A 28 -1.30 -9.00 -20.67
CA PHE A 28 -2.16 -9.06 -19.50
C PHE A 28 -2.59 -10.49 -19.19
N PHE A 29 -3.05 -11.23 -20.20
CA PHE A 29 -3.36 -12.65 -20.10
C PHE A 29 -2.15 -13.46 -19.62
N ARG A 30 -0.98 -13.26 -20.25
CA ARG A 30 0.25 -13.99 -19.93
C ARG A 30 0.74 -13.73 -18.49
N ARG A 31 0.62 -12.50 -18.00
CA ARG A 31 1.01 -12.15 -16.62
C ARG A 31 0.08 -12.74 -15.55
N LEU A 32 -1.17 -13.01 -15.91
CA LEU A 32 -2.15 -13.51 -14.96
C LEU A 32 -2.03 -15.01 -14.73
N ASP A 33 -1.50 -15.76 -15.70
CA ASP A 33 -1.35 -17.21 -15.65
C ASP A 33 -2.70 -17.89 -15.32
N PHE A 34 -3.73 -17.46 -16.05
CA PHE A 34 -5.10 -17.97 -15.93
C PHE A 34 -5.47 -18.79 -17.16
N SER A 35 -6.49 -19.64 -17.01
CA SER A 35 -7.17 -20.19 -18.19
C SER A 35 -7.80 -19.04 -18.99
N PHE A 36 -7.89 -19.17 -20.31
CA PHE A 36 -8.52 -18.13 -21.14
C PHE A 36 -9.97 -17.84 -20.71
N THR A 37 -10.70 -18.85 -20.28
CA THR A 37 -12.06 -18.73 -19.76
C THR A 37 -12.12 -17.86 -18.50
N ASP A 38 -11.20 -18.07 -17.56
CA ASP A 38 -11.15 -17.31 -16.31
C ASP A 38 -10.66 -15.88 -16.53
N TYR A 39 -9.68 -15.72 -17.44
CA TYR A 39 -9.22 -14.41 -17.88
C TYR A 39 -10.37 -13.58 -18.45
N SER A 40 -11.07 -14.09 -19.46
CA SER A 40 -12.16 -13.37 -20.14
C SER A 40 -13.29 -13.00 -19.16
N LYS A 41 -13.65 -13.91 -18.25
CA LYS A 41 -14.62 -13.62 -17.18
C LYS A 41 -14.13 -12.53 -16.23
N THR A 42 -12.86 -12.57 -15.85
CA THR A 42 -12.27 -11.61 -14.91
C THR A 42 -12.18 -10.22 -15.53
N VAL A 43 -11.71 -10.11 -16.77
CA VAL A 43 -11.64 -8.84 -17.52
C VAL A 43 -13.03 -8.25 -17.66
N ARG A 44 -14.00 -9.03 -18.13
CA ARG A 44 -15.39 -8.58 -18.27
C ARG A 44 -15.97 -8.07 -16.95
N SER A 45 -15.79 -8.82 -15.86
CA SER A 45 -16.24 -8.42 -14.52
C SER A 45 -15.59 -7.11 -14.05
N LEU A 46 -14.31 -6.90 -14.34
CA LEU A 46 -13.60 -5.67 -13.98
C LEU A 46 -14.04 -4.47 -14.83
N CYS A 47 -14.32 -4.67 -16.12
CA CYS A 47 -14.91 -3.66 -17.01
C CYS A 47 -16.33 -3.29 -16.56
N ASP A 48 -17.17 -4.28 -16.26
CA ASP A 48 -18.55 -4.07 -15.78
C ASP A 48 -18.58 -3.28 -14.45
N LYS A 49 -17.56 -3.46 -13.61
CA LYS A 49 -17.37 -2.70 -12.36
C LYS A 49 -16.69 -1.34 -12.54
N ALA A 50 -16.37 -0.95 -13.78
CA ALA A 50 -15.62 0.27 -14.12
C ALA A 50 -14.25 0.42 -13.42
N LEU A 51 -13.62 -0.71 -13.04
CA LEU A 51 -12.32 -0.71 -12.34
C LEU A 51 -11.14 -0.73 -13.31
N ILE A 52 -11.39 -1.19 -14.54
CA ILE A 52 -10.46 -1.13 -15.66
C ILE A 52 -11.19 -0.55 -16.86
N LYS A 53 -10.43 0.04 -17.77
CA LYS A 53 -10.92 0.57 -19.04
C LYS A 53 -10.14 -0.07 -20.17
N GLU A 54 -10.84 -0.52 -21.17
CA GLU A 54 -10.27 -0.91 -22.45
C GLU A 54 -10.10 0.36 -23.30
N ALA A 55 -8.85 0.68 -23.64
CA ALA A 55 -8.48 1.68 -24.63
C ALA A 55 -8.49 1.04 -26.03
N ALA A 56 -8.27 1.85 -27.06
CA ALA A 56 -8.12 1.33 -28.42
C ALA A 56 -6.96 0.31 -28.48
N ASP A 57 -7.08 -0.68 -29.38
CA ASP A 57 -6.11 -1.74 -29.65
C ASP A 57 -5.90 -2.75 -28.50
N ASP A 58 -7.00 -3.26 -27.91
CA ASP A 58 -6.98 -4.33 -26.90
C ASP A 58 -6.07 -3.99 -25.69
N PHE A 59 -6.06 -2.72 -25.30
CA PHE A 59 -5.13 -2.21 -24.29
C PHE A 59 -5.88 -1.84 -23.00
N PHE A 60 -5.53 -2.48 -21.89
CA PHE A 60 -6.18 -2.29 -20.60
C PHE A 60 -5.46 -1.28 -19.72
N LEU A 61 -6.23 -0.34 -19.18
CA LEU A 61 -5.81 0.66 -18.22
C LEU A 61 -6.59 0.49 -16.91
N ILE A 62 -5.93 0.71 -15.78
CA ILE A 62 -6.62 0.78 -14.49
C ILE A 62 -7.28 2.15 -14.31
N THR A 63 -8.52 2.18 -13.82
CA THR A 63 -9.21 3.45 -13.52
C THR A 63 -8.83 3.97 -12.12
N PRO A 64 -9.08 5.26 -11.82
CA PRO A 64 -8.90 5.79 -10.46
C PRO A 64 -9.65 4.99 -9.40
N ASP A 65 -10.85 4.50 -9.72
CA ASP A 65 -11.67 3.67 -8.82
C ASP A 65 -11.03 2.28 -8.59
N GLY A 66 -10.42 1.71 -9.62
CA GLY A 66 -9.61 0.49 -9.53
C GLY A 66 -8.43 0.67 -8.58
N ILE A 67 -7.73 1.79 -8.66
CA ILE A 67 -6.61 2.14 -7.76
C ILE A 67 -7.13 2.32 -6.33
N ALA A 68 -8.24 3.05 -6.15
CA ALA A 68 -8.86 3.29 -4.84
C ALA A 68 -9.26 1.98 -4.15
N CYS A 69 -9.75 0.98 -4.90
CA CYS A 69 -10.07 -0.34 -4.38
C CYS A 69 -8.85 -1.10 -3.83
N LEU A 70 -7.67 -0.90 -4.43
CA LEU A 70 -6.43 -1.56 -4.01
C LEU A 70 -5.78 -0.83 -2.82
N THR A 71 -5.81 0.50 -2.79
CA THR A 71 -5.26 1.32 -1.70
C THR A 71 -6.11 1.24 -0.43
N GLN A 72 -7.44 1.21 -0.54
CA GLN A 72 -8.32 1.07 0.63
C GLN A 72 -8.16 -0.29 1.34
N LYS A 73 -7.81 -1.36 0.61
CA LYS A 73 -7.46 -2.64 1.23
C LYS A 73 -6.15 -2.59 2.03
N SER A 74 -5.21 -1.73 1.65
CA SER A 74 -3.99 -1.48 2.44
C SER A 74 -4.32 -0.85 3.80
N LEU A 75 -5.34 0.00 3.86
CA LEU A 75 -5.81 0.60 5.12
C LEU A 75 -6.52 -0.41 6.03
N GLN A 76 -7.08 -1.49 5.47
CA GLN A 76 -7.64 -2.62 6.23
C GLN A 76 -6.60 -3.66 6.65
N GLN A 77 -5.29 -3.37 6.54
CA GLN A 77 -4.29 -4.27 7.10
C GLN A 77 -4.58 -4.47 8.59
N LYS A 78 -4.93 -5.71 8.95
CA LYS A 78 -5.03 -6.17 10.35
C LYS A 78 -3.88 -5.57 11.15
N GLU A 79 -4.19 -5.00 12.31
CA GLU A 79 -3.18 -4.60 13.29
C GLU A 79 -2.18 -5.73 13.42
N ARG A 80 -0.93 -5.42 13.10
CA ARG A 80 0.16 -6.37 13.23
C ARG A 80 0.63 -6.27 14.67
N PRO A 81 0.40 -7.29 15.52
CA PRO A 81 0.65 -7.17 16.96
C PRO A 81 2.12 -6.87 17.27
N TRP A 82 3.05 -7.24 16.39
CA TRP A 82 4.47 -6.92 16.52
C TRP A 82 4.84 -5.45 16.24
N ARG A 83 3.94 -4.63 15.66
CA ARG A 83 4.12 -3.18 15.52
C ARG A 83 3.69 -2.41 16.76
N THR A 84 2.87 -3.02 17.60
CA THR A 84 2.44 -2.41 18.86
C THR A 84 3.52 -2.63 19.90
N VAL A 85 4.22 -1.55 20.28
CA VAL A 85 5.22 -1.60 21.34
C VAL A 85 4.50 -1.92 22.66
N PRO A 86 4.87 -2.97 23.40
CA PRO A 86 4.23 -3.27 24.67
C PRO A 86 4.43 -2.13 25.67
N ASP A 87 3.42 -1.82 26.48
CA ASP A 87 3.41 -0.65 27.37
C ASP A 87 4.62 -0.59 28.31
N ARG A 88 5.12 -1.74 28.74
CA ARG A 88 6.33 -1.86 29.57
C ARG A 88 7.62 -1.32 28.92
N PHE A 89 7.65 -1.17 27.60
CA PHE A 89 8.76 -0.60 26.85
C PHE A 89 8.56 0.89 26.52
N LEU A 90 7.37 1.45 26.77
CA LEU A 90 7.12 2.87 26.61
C LEU A 90 7.72 3.61 27.80
N SER A 91 8.80 4.36 27.56
CA SER A 91 9.33 5.29 28.56
C SER A 91 8.36 6.46 28.75
N LYS A 92 8.38 7.06 29.94
CA LYS A 92 7.68 8.34 30.17
C LYS A 92 8.27 9.38 29.22
N LYS A 93 7.41 10.05 28.45
CA LYS A 93 7.82 11.23 27.68
C LYS A 93 8.34 12.28 28.65
N VAL A 94 9.58 12.71 28.43
CA VAL A 94 10.21 13.79 29.19
C VAL A 94 9.52 15.11 28.81
N SER A 95 8.95 15.80 29.78
CA SER A 95 8.43 17.16 29.64
C SER A 95 9.59 18.15 29.55
N THR A 96 9.38 19.29 28.89
CA THR A 96 10.35 20.40 28.90
C THR A 96 10.57 21.00 30.28
N SER A 97 9.64 20.77 31.21
CA SER A 97 9.74 21.16 32.61
C SER A 97 10.45 20.12 33.49
N ASP A 98 10.73 18.92 32.96
CA ASP A 98 11.37 17.87 33.75
C ASP A 98 12.83 18.22 33.99
N PHE A 99 13.32 17.88 35.18
CA PHE A 99 14.71 18.07 35.55
C PHE A 99 15.60 17.19 34.66
N TYR A 100 16.25 17.84 33.69
CA TYR A 100 17.17 17.21 32.76
C TYR A 100 18.61 17.40 33.23
N VAL A 101 19.35 16.30 33.36
CA VAL A 101 20.80 16.34 33.57
C VAL A 101 21.47 16.06 32.23
N PRO A 102 22.09 17.07 31.59
CA PRO A 102 22.82 16.86 30.34
C PRO A 102 24.04 15.97 30.57
N SER A 103 24.40 15.22 29.52
CA SER A 103 25.69 14.51 29.53
C SER A 103 26.82 15.52 29.52
N LEU A 104 27.83 15.32 30.39
CA LEU A 104 29.03 16.15 30.44
C LEU A 104 29.72 16.24 29.07
N CYS A 105 29.71 15.15 28.28
CA CYS A 105 30.29 15.10 26.94
C CYS A 105 29.55 15.98 25.91
N LEU A 106 28.33 16.42 26.23
CA LEU A 106 27.51 17.29 25.38
C LEU A 106 27.51 18.74 25.87
N LEU A 107 28.14 19.03 27.01
CA LEU A 107 28.28 20.39 27.50
C LEU A 107 29.42 21.09 26.76
N ASP A 108 29.17 22.32 26.34
CA ASP A 108 30.21 23.18 25.78
C ASP A 108 31.19 23.60 26.89
N GLU A 109 32.44 23.13 26.81
CA GLU A 109 33.52 23.43 27.77
C GLU A 109 33.75 24.93 27.96
N LYS A 110 33.46 25.75 26.93
CA LYS A 110 33.64 27.20 27.02
C LYS A 110 32.61 27.85 27.94
N THR A 111 31.37 27.34 27.89
CA THR A 111 30.24 27.87 28.66
C THR A 111 30.19 27.24 30.06
N PHE A 112 30.53 25.96 30.18
CA PHE A 112 30.51 25.22 31.43
C PHE A 112 31.93 24.79 31.81
N LYS A 113 32.54 25.50 32.78
CA LYS A 113 33.84 25.14 33.34
C LYS A 113 33.69 23.87 34.20
N THR A 114 33.88 22.71 33.59
CA THR A 114 34.06 21.44 34.31
C THR A 114 35.50 21.39 34.83
N HIS A 115 35.66 21.50 36.15
CA HIS A 115 36.95 21.41 36.85
C HIS A 115 37.44 19.98 37.02
#